data_AF-A0A0D2N751-F1
#
_entry.id   AF-A0A0D2N751-F1
#
_cell.length_a   1.000
_cell.length_b   1.000
_cell.length_c   1.000
_cell.angle_alpha   90.00
_cell.angle_beta   90.00
_cell.angle_gamma   90.00
#
_symmetry.space_group_name_H-M   'P 1'
#
loop_
_entity.id
_entity.type
_entity.pdbx_description
1 polymer ?
#
loop_
_entity_poly.entity_id
_entity_poly.type
_entity_poly.pdbx_seq_one_letter_code
_entity_poly.pdbx_strand_id
1 'polypeptide(L)'
;YMRPNTPHAVFTPEHTICEGGHFFATTTMADTFYGIVHAFVGDSYITNTAHQACWLLLRRIMQLYHTGLVERKFSEDDTASAHVPHLRNMDSLLDLLATCNLSILSNVLDFETYCYPNQGPDDD
;
A
#
# COMPACT_ATOMS: atom_id res chain seq x y z
N TYR A 1 6.31 -2.94 -15.56
CA TYR A 1 5.76 -2.89 -14.20
C TYR A 1 4.24 -3.02 -14.27
N MET A 2 3.64 -3.78 -13.36
CA MET A 2 2.18 -3.90 -13.25
C MET A 2 1.66 -2.77 -12.37
N ARG A 3 0.50 -2.19 -12.72
CA ARG A 3 -0.15 -1.17 -11.88
C ARG A 3 -0.71 -1.82 -10.61
N PRO A 4 -0.83 -1.08 -9.50
CA PRO A 4 -1.56 -1.56 -8.33
C PRO A 4 -3.01 -1.93 -8.69
N ASN A 5 -3.60 -2.83 -7.91
CA ASN A 5 -4.99 -3.28 -8.09
C ASN A 5 -5.30 -3.81 -9.51
N THR A 6 -4.32 -4.43 -10.18
CA THR A 6 -4.50 -5.06 -11.49
C THR A 6 -4.67 -6.57 -11.32
N PRO A 7 -5.86 -7.14 -11.60
CA PRO A 7 -6.05 -8.58 -11.64
C PRO A 7 -5.12 -9.21 -12.68
N HIS A 8 -4.45 -10.30 -12.31
CA HIS A 8 -3.57 -11.03 -13.22
C HIS A 8 -3.58 -12.52 -12.90
N ALA A 9 -3.23 -13.33 -13.90
CA ALA A 9 -3.01 -14.75 -13.76
C ALA A 9 -1.67 -15.10 -14.41
N VAL A 10 -0.94 -16.02 -13.80
CA VAL A 10 0.38 -16.44 -14.28
C VAL A 10 0.32 -17.91 -14.66
N PHE A 11 0.81 -18.23 -15.86
CA PHE A 11 0.93 -19.60 -16.36
C PHE A 11 2.38 -19.84 -16.81
N THR A 12 2.99 -20.90 -16.31
CA THR A 12 4.39 -21.25 -16.57
C THR A 12 4.45 -22.52 -17.41
N PRO A 13 4.51 -22.43 -18.76
CA PRO A 13 4.44 -23.59 -19.65
C PRO A 13 5.73 -24.43 -19.66
N GLU A 14 6.86 -23.82 -19.32
CA GLU A 14 8.19 -24.42 -19.35
C GLU A 14 8.97 -24.06 -18.09
N HIS A 15 10.00 -24.86 -17.77
CA HIS A 15 10.83 -24.66 -16.58
C HIS A 15 11.50 -23.28 -16.62
N THR A 16 11.06 -22.38 -15.76
CA THR A 16 11.46 -20.96 -15.76
C THR A 16 11.77 -20.49 -14.34
N ILE A 17 12.79 -19.65 -14.18
CA ILE A 17 13.07 -18.90 -12.95
C ILE A 17 12.77 -17.42 -13.22
N CYS A 18 11.94 -16.81 -12.38
CA CYS A 18 11.55 -15.40 -12.50
C CYS A 18 12.03 -14.62 -11.26
N GLU A 19 12.52 -13.40 -11.48
CA GLU A 19 12.85 -12.43 -10.44
C GLU A 19 11.94 -11.20 -10.57
N GLY A 20 11.40 -10.72 -9.46
CA GLY A 20 10.51 -9.57 -9.43
C GLY A 20 10.35 -9.01 -8.02
N GLY A 21 9.69 -7.85 -7.92
CA GLY A 21 9.44 -7.20 -6.65
C GLY A 21 8.25 -6.23 -6.71
N HIS A 22 7.79 -5.83 -5.52
CA HIS A 22 6.68 -4.90 -5.32
C HIS A 22 7.20 -3.59 -4.71
N PHE A 23 6.61 -2.47 -5.10
CA PHE A 23 6.91 -1.15 -4.53
C PHE A 23 5.64 -0.29 -4.48
N PHE A 24 5.63 0.70 -3.58
CA PHE A 24 4.61 1.75 -3.57
C PHE A 24 5.03 2.91 -4.47
N ALA A 25 4.10 3.40 -5.28
CA ALA A 25 4.24 4.63 -6.02
C ALA A 25 3.29 5.68 -5.44
N THR A 26 3.83 6.84 -5.08
CA THR A 26 3.09 7.90 -4.37
C THR A 26 1.97 8.51 -5.21
N THR A 27 2.03 8.35 -6.53
CA THR A 27 1.05 8.84 -7.53
C THR A 27 -0.04 7.83 -7.88
N THR A 28 -0.09 6.68 -7.22
CA THR A 28 -1.13 5.65 -7.43
C THR A 28 -1.60 5.05 -6.11
N MET A 29 -1.52 5.83 -5.03
CA MET A 29 -1.83 5.37 -3.68
C MET A 29 -3.32 5.12 -3.47
N ALA A 30 -4.19 5.81 -4.22
CA ALA A 30 -5.62 5.51 -4.26
C ALA A 30 -5.88 4.10 -4.81
N ASP A 31 -5.26 3.75 -5.94
CA ASP A 31 -5.35 2.40 -6.51
C ASP A 31 -4.77 1.34 -5.55
N THR A 32 -3.63 1.64 -4.92
CA THR A 32 -3.05 0.79 -3.89
C THR A 32 -4.04 0.55 -2.73
N PHE A 33 -4.71 1.60 -2.26
CA PHE A 33 -5.70 1.49 -1.19
C PHE A 33 -6.86 0.58 -1.60
N TYR A 34 -7.41 0.76 -2.80
CA TYR A 34 -8.48 -0.12 -3.31
C TYR A 34 -8.01 -1.59 -3.37
N GLY A 35 -6.80 -1.83 -3.89
CA GLY A 35 -6.24 -3.17 -3.96
C GLY A 35 -6.07 -3.82 -2.59
N ILE A 36 -5.57 -3.08 -1.60
CA ILE A 36 -5.41 -3.59 -0.22
C ILE A 36 -6.78 -3.90 0.40
N VAL A 37 -7.77 -3.03 0.26
CA VAL A 37 -9.12 -3.28 0.79
C VAL A 37 -9.76 -4.49 0.11
N HIS A 38 -9.65 -4.61 -1.21
CA HIS A 38 -10.16 -5.77 -1.93
C HIS A 38 -9.45 -7.06 -1.51
N ALA A 39 -8.13 -7.04 -1.40
CA ALA A 39 -7.35 -8.19 -0.93
C ALA A 39 -7.68 -8.57 0.52
N PHE A 40 -7.92 -7.59 1.39
CA PHE A 40 -8.35 -7.85 2.76
C PHE A 40 -9.74 -8.52 2.82
N VAL A 41 -10.70 -8.04 2.02
CA VAL A 41 -12.07 -8.60 1.99
C VAL A 41 -12.11 -9.96 1.30
N GLY A 42 -11.34 -10.16 0.23
CA GLY A 42 -11.28 -11.41 -0.52
C GLY A 42 -10.30 -12.44 0.04
N ASP A 43 -9.40 -12.03 0.94
CA ASP A 43 -8.38 -12.88 1.58
C ASP A 43 -7.64 -13.77 0.55
N SER A 44 -7.45 -15.05 0.90
CA SER A 44 -6.75 -16.08 0.14
C SER A 44 -7.38 -16.40 -1.22
N TYR A 45 -8.59 -15.89 -1.49
CA TYR A 45 -9.22 -16.00 -2.81
C TYR A 45 -8.55 -15.08 -3.85
N ILE A 46 -7.98 -13.94 -3.42
CA ILE A 46 -7.44 -12.91 -4.33
C ILE A 46 -5.91 -12.93 -4.36
N THR A 47 -5.25 -13.14 -3.23
CA THR A 47 -3.79 -13.17 -3.15
C THR A 47 -3.33 -14.28 -2.21
N ASN A 48 -2.23 -14.95 -2.56
CA ASN A 48 -1.61 -16.00 -1.76
C ASN A 48 -0.46 -15.47 -0.87
N THR A 49 -0.23 -14.15 -0.83
CA THR A 49 0.89 -13.55 -0.10
C THR A 49 0.45 -12.30 0.66
N ALA A 50 0.82 -12.25 1.95
CA ALA A 50 0.80 -11.04 2.76
C ALA A 50 2.23 -10.50 2.93
N HIS A 51 2.41 -9.19 2.77
CA HIS A 51 3.72 -8.54 2.89
C HIS A 51 3.72 -7.58 4.09
N GLN A 52 3.98 -8.08 5.30
CA GLN A 52 3.98 -7.27 6.53
C GLN A 52 4.91 -6.04 6.47
N ALA A 53 6.04 -6.14 5.76
CA ALA A 53 6.99 -5.04 5.59
C ALA A 53 6.37 -3.81 4.90
N CYS A 54 5.25 -3.98 4.20
CA CYS A 54 4.49 -2.89 3.57
C CYS A 54 4.02 -1.84 4.59
N TRP A 55 3.61 -2.24 5.79
CA TRP A 55 3.11 -1.28 6.80
C TRP A 55 4.21 -0.36 7.33
N LEU A 56 5.43 -0.90 7.50
CA LEU A 56 6.58 -0.08 7.86
C LEU A 56 6.93 0.91 6.74
N LEU A 57 6.85 0.49 5.48
CA LEU A 57 7.08 1.38 4.33
C LEU A 57 6.04 2.49 4.25
N LEU A 58 4.76 2.20 4.51
CA LEU A 58 3.69 3.21 4.56
C LEU A 58 3.97 4.28 5.62
N ARG A 59 4.44 3.89 6.82
CA ARG A 59 4.85 4.84 7.87
C ARG A 59 6.01 5.72 7.42
N ARG A 60 6.98 5.18 6.69
CA ARG A 60 8.10 5.95 6.12
C ARG A 60 7.63 6.91 5.02
N ILE A 61 6.67 6.52 4.19
CA ILE A 61 6.04 7.41 3.20
C ILE A 61 5.29 8.55 3.90
N MET A 62 4.56 8.27 4.97
CA MET A 62 3.90 9.32 5.77
C MET A 62 4.91 10.29 6.39
N GLN A 63 6.04 9.78 6.88
CA GLN A 63 7.12 10.63 7.38
C GLN A 63 7.71 11.50 6.27
N LEU A 64 7.95 10.93 5.08
CA LEU A 64 8.39 11.67 3.89
C LEU A 64 7.40 12.80 3.55
N TYR A 65 6.09 12.51 3.54
CA TYR A 65 5.05 13.50 3.26
C TYR A 65 5.03 14.61 4.30
N HIS A 66 5.14 14.28 5.59
CA HIS A 66 5.21 15.28 6.65
C HIS A 66 6.43 16.20 6.48
N THR A 67 7.61 15.62 6.24
CA THR A 67 8.85 16.37 6.04
C THR A 67 8.80 17.27 4.79
N GLY A 68 8.19 16.80 3.70
CA GLY A 68 8.07 17.56 2.45
C GLY A 68 6.97 18.62 2.47
N LEU A 69 5.76 18.29 2.93
CA LEU A 69 4.59 19.16 2.85
C LEU A 69 4.46 20.11 4.04
N VAL A 70 4.72 19.61 5.25
CA VAL A 70 4.52 20.37 6.50
C VAL A 70 5.80 21.08 6.89
N GLU A 71 6.90 20.33 7.02
CA GLU A 71 8.18 20.90 7.47
C GLU A 71 8.93 21.64 6.36
N ARG A 72 8.62 21.35 5.08
CA ARG A 72 9.24 21.95 3.89
C ARG A 72 10.77 21.87 3.90
N LYS A 73 11.31 20.72 4.33
CA LYS A 73 12.76 20.52 4.50
C LYS A 73 13.51 20.10 3.25
N PHE A 74 12.81 19.71 2.18
CA PHE A 74 13.46 19.32 0.93
C PHE A 74 13.75 20.54 0.05
N SER A 75 14.96 20.59 -0.51
CA SER A 75 15.28 21.54 -1.58
C SER A 75 14.69 21.07 -2.91
N GLU A 76 14.58 21.99 -3.89
CA GLU A 76 14.05 21.64 -5.23
C GLU A 76 14.88 20.53 -5.91
N ASP A 77 16.19 20.50 -5.68
CA ASP A 77 17.10 19.49 -6.23
C ASP A 77 17.11 18.16 -5.45
N ASP A 78 16.38 18.06 -4.33
CA ASP A 78 16.34 16.82 -3.55
C ASP A 78 15.52 15.77 -4.30
N THR A 79 16.12 14.61 -4.56
CA THR A 79 15.42 13.46 -5.16
C THR A 79 14.18 13.03 -4.37
N ALA A 80 14.15 13.25 -3.06
CA ALA A 80 13.01 12.97 -2.21
C ALA A 80 11.78 13.84 -2.57
N SER A 81 12.00 15.05 -3.08
CA SER A 81 10.93 15.96 -3.53
C SER A 81 10.06 15.35 -4.62
N ALA A 82 10.65 14.52 -5.50
CA ALA A 82 9.91 13.84 -6.57
C ALA A 82 8.89 12.82 -6.05
N HIS A 83 9.03 12.37 -4.80
CA HIS A 83 8.13 11.42 -4.16
C HIS A 83 7.07 12.11 -3.29
N VAL A 84 7.18 13.42 -3.06
CA VAL A 84 6.19 14.18 -2.29
C VAL A 84 4.98 14.52 -3.18
N PRO A 85 3.73 14.35 -2.73
CA PRO A 85 2.55 14.64 -3.53
C PRO A 85 2.47 16.12 -3.93
N HIS A 86 2.43 16.38 -5.23
CA HIS A 86 2.17 17.73 -5.75
C HIS A 86 0.66 17.96 -5.78
N LEU A 87 0.12 18.60 -4.73
CA LEU A 87 -1.32 18.87 -4.53
C LEU A 87 -1.90 19.91 -5.51
N ARG A 88 -1.74 19.66 -6.81
CA ARG A 88 -2.18 20.54 -7.92
C ARG A 88 -3.47 20.07 -8.58
N ASN A 89 -3.89 18.83 -8.32
CA ASN A 89 -5.10 18.25 -8.88
C ASN A 89 -5.79 17.32 -7.85
N MET A 90 -7.03 16.94 -8.15
CA MET A 90 -7.81 16.08 -7.26
C MET A 90 -7.19 14.69 -7.09
N ASP A 91 -6.58 14.14 -8.13
CA ASP A 91 -5.97 12.80 -8.08
C ASP A 91 -4.82 12.76 -7.04
N SER A 92 -3.94 13.75 -7.06
CA SER A 92 -2.85 13.89 -6.09
C SER A 92 -3.35 14.07 -4.65
N LEU A 93 -4.49 14.73 -4.47
CA LEU A 93 -5.14 14.87 -3.16
C LEU A 93 -5.72 13.52 -2.70
N LEU A 94 -6.37 12.78 -3.60
CA LEU A 94 -6.90 11.46 -3.32
C LEU A 94 -5.80 10.47 -2.96
N ASP A 95 -4.66 10.49 -3.65
CA ASP A 95 -3.49 9.67 -3.32
C ASP A 95 -2.94 9.96 -1.92
N LEU A 96 -2.84 11.23 -1.55
CA LEU A 96 -2.45 11.64 -0.20
C LEU A 96 -3.45 11.12 0.84
N LEU A 97 -4.75 11.37 0.62
CA LEU A 97 -5.79 10.93 1.54
C LEU A 97 -5.86 9.40 1.65
N ALA A 98 -5.66 8.68 0.56
CA ALA A 98 -5.58 7.23 0.55
C ALA A 98 -4.39 6.73 1.38
N THR A 99 -3.23 7.37 1.26
CA THR A 99 -2.04 7.04 2.07
C THR A 99 -2.30 7.27 3.57
N CYS A 100 -2.97 8.38 3.93
CA CYS A 100 -3.37 8.66 5.30
C CYS A 100 -4.34 7.60 5.84
N ASN A 101 -5.38 7.27 5.07
CA ASN A 101 -6.34 6.24 5.46
C ASN A 101 -5.68 4.86 5.62
N LEU A 102 -4.81 4.45 4.69
CA LEU A 102 -4.02 3.21 4.82
C LEU A 102 -3.19 3.19 6.10
N SER A 103 -2.57 4.31 6.46
CA SER A 103 -1.72 4.40 7.64
C SER A 103 -2.51 4.36 8.95
N ILE A 104 -3.71 4.95 8.97
CA ILE A 104 -4.62 4.92 10.13
C ILE A 104 -5.24 3.54 10.28
N LEU A 105 -5.67 2.94 9.17
CA LEU A 105 -6.36 1.66 9.12
C LEU A 105 -5.42 0.47 9.08
N SER A 106 -4.09 0.66 9.16
CA SER A 106 -3.11 -0.42 8.96
C SER A 106 -3.36 -1.62 9.87
N ASN A 107 -3.75 -1.39 11.12
CA ASN A 107 -4.03 -2.46 12.07
C ASN A 107 -5.37 -3.17 11.79
N VAL A 108 -6.31 -2.49 11.13
CA VAL A 108 -7.62 -3.04 10.78
C VAL A 108 -7.54 -3.83 9.46
N LEU A 109 -6.68 -3.41 8.54
CA LEU A 109 -6.48 -4.01 7.22
C LEU A 109 -5.35 -5.05 7.19
N ASP A 110 -4.92 -5.52 8.36
CA ASP A 110 -3.91 -6.56 8.50
C ASP A 110 -4.54 -7.77 9.19
N PHE A 111 -4.50 -8.92 8.53
CA PHE A 111 -5.07 -10.17 9.04
C PHE A 111 -4.49 -10.60 10.40
N GLU A 112 -3.25 -10.20 10.73
CA GLU A 112 -2.63 -10.59 11.99
C GLU A 112 -3.08 -9.74 13.18
N THR A 113 -3.44 -8.49 12.92
CA THR A 113 -3.87 -7.55 13.97
C THR A 113 -5.37 -7.29 13.95
N TYR A 114 -6.08 -7.78 12.93
CA TYR A 114 -7.52 -7.71 12.86
C TYR A 114 -8.16 -8.66 13.88
N CYS A 115 -8.70 -8.09 14.95
CA CYS A 115 -9.50 -8.84 15.93
C CYS A 115 -10.99 -8.78 15.55
N TYR A 116 -11.54 -9.90 15.07
CA TYR A 116 -12.99 -10.01 14.90
C TYR A 116 -13.68 -10.17 16.27
N PRO A 117 -14.78 -9.45 16.57
CA PRO A 117 -15.53 -9.67 17.81
C PRO A 117 -16.04 -11.11 17.86
N ASN A 118 -15.81 -11.83 18.96
CA ASN A 118 -16.20 -13.23 19.23
C ASN A 118 -15.16 -14.33 18.91
N GLN A 119 -13.86 -14.03 18.83
CA GLN A 119 -12.79 -15.05 18.95
C GLN A 119 -12.66 -15.57 20.40
N GLY A 120 -13.75 -16.10 20.97
CA GLY A 120 -13.68 -16.93 22.17
C GLY A 120 -13.02 -18.27 21.84
N PRO A 121 -12.51 -19.01 22.84
CA PRO A 121 -11.78 -20.27 22.65
C PRO A 121 -12.65 -21.46 22.21
N ASP A 122 -13.80 -21.22 21.59
CA ASP A 122 -14.74 -22.25 21.17
C ASP A 122 -14.99 -22.10 19.66
N ASP A 123 -14.12 -22.70 18.85
CA ASP A 123 -14.42 -23.24 17.51
C ASP A 123 -13.16 -23.97 17.00
N ASP A 124 -12.89 -25.15 17.58
CA ASP A 124 -12.22 -26.32 16.97
C ASP A 124 -12.52 -27.58 17.81
#